data_AF-A0AA88SM32-F1
#
_entry.id   AF-A0AA88SM32-F1
#
_cell.length_a   1.000
_cell.length_b   1.000
_cell.length_c   1.000
_cell.angle_alpha   90.00
_cell.angle_beta   90.00
_cell.angle_gamma   90.00
#
_symmetry.space_group_name_H-M   'P 1'
#
loop_
_entity.id
_entity.type
_entity.pdbx_description
1 polymer ?
#
loop_
_entity_poly.entity_id
_entity_poly.type
_entity_poly.pdbx_seq_one_letter_code
_entity_poly.pdbx_strand_id
1 'polypeptide(L)'
;MSRFSSLIRRTFGVMKEYVGTDNLGNKYFYIPEQKTWTGRHVRARRFVEAFNPTESEYLEGSIPSEWDAWIRGRRKDPPTIEELLNNEQYREQIKIKAQEAEEKDKELQAKEYEGGLVAKPMQTQVKGHAAATQFGQSQISEEPMSTANKFQPGSWAPRKK
;
A
#
# COMPACT_ATOMS: atom_id res chain seq x y z
N MET A 1 28.34 6.39 26.77
CA MET A 1 28.78 6.27 25.36
C MET A 1 30.07 5.45 25.31
N SER A 2 29.96 4.17 24.97
CA SER A 2 31.04 3.17 25.13
C SER A 2 32.22 3.40 24.18
N ARG A 3 33.41 3.62 24.73
CA ARG A 3 34.67 3.92 24.00
C ARG A 3 35.17 2.77 23.11
N PHE A 4 34.65 1.56 23.33
CA PHE A 4 34.97 0.40 22.49
C PHE A 4 34.34 0.49 21.09
N SER A 5 33.13 1.05 21.00
CA SER A 5 32.45 1.21 19.71
C SER A 5 33.17 2.16 18.76
N SER A 6 33.84 3.20 19.27
CA SER A 6 34.56 4.18 18.44
C SER A 6 35.83 3.63 17.78
N LEU A 7 36.49 2.66 18.42
CA LEU A 7 37.70 2.04 17.87
C LEU A 7 37.36 1.07 16.73
N ILE A 8 36.28 0.31 16.89
CA ILE A 8 35.78 -0.64 15.88
C ILE A 8 35.25 0.09 14.63
N ARG A 9 34.56 1.22 14.81
CA ARG A 9 34.10 2.10 13.69
C ARG A 9 35.24 2.58 12.80
N ARG A 10 36.47 2.68 13.32
CA ARG A 10 37.63 3.17 12.58
C ARG A 10 38.29 2.08 11.73
N THR A 11 38.15 0.81 12.11
CA THR A 11 38.84 -0.33 11.48
C THR A 11 37.91 -1.21 10.63
N PHE A 12 36.64 -1.37 11.01
CA PHE A 12 35.67 -2.26 10.35
C PHE A 12 34.48 -1.48 9.79
N GLY A 13 34.67 -0.75 8.68
CA GLY A 13 33.57 -0.25 7.85
C GLY A 13 32.46 0.53 8.57
N VAL A 14 31.28 0.60 7.94
CA VAL A 14 30.10 1.27 8.50
C VAL A 14 29.47 0.36 9.55
N MET A 15 29.55 0.72 10.83
CA MET A 15 28.92 -0.04 11.91
C MET A 15 27.39 0.13 11.88
N LYS A 16 26.66 -0.98 11.84
CA LYS A 16 25.19 -1.03 12.02
C LYS A 16 24.86 -1.43 13.47
N GLU A 17 23.96 -0.69 14.10
CA GLU A 17 23.44 -0.97 15.45
C GLU A 17 22.10 -1.68 15.31
N TYR A 18 21.95 -2.86 15.93
CA TYR A 18 20.68 -3.59 15.94
C TYR A 18 19.69 -2.91 16.88
N VAL A 19 18.48 -2.65 16.38
CA VAL A 19 17.45 -1.91 17.12
C VAL A 19 16.34 -2.84 17.60
N GLY A 20 15.85 -3.71 16.71
CA GLY A 20 14.76 -4.62 17.06
C GLY A 20 14.29 -5.47 15.90
N THR A 21 13.26 -6.26 16.17
CA THR A 21 12.57 -7.14 15.22
C THR A 21 11.07 -6.88 15.27
N ASP A 22 10.40 -7.04 14.13
CA ASP A 22 8.94 -7.02 14.07
C ASP A 22 8.33 -8.42 14.23
N ASN A 23 6.99 -8.47 14.25
CA ASN A 23 6.18 -9.69 14.33
C ASN A 23 6.39 -10.62 13.12
N LEU A 24 6.92 -10.10 12.01
CA LEU A 24 7.19 -10.83 10.76
C LEU A 24 8.64 -11.39 10.71
N GLY A 25 9.47 -11.08 11.71
CA GLY A 25 10.86 -11.51 11.79
C GLY A 25 11.87 -10.62 11.07
N ASN A 26 11.44 -9.49 10.49
CA ASN A 26 12.34 -8.52 9.87
C ASN A 26 13.19 -7.85 10.95
N LYS A 27 14.47 -7.60 10.63
CA LYS A 27 15.42 -6.99 11.55
C LYS A 27 15.67 -5.53 11.17
N TYR A 28 15.68 -4.66 12.17
CA TYR A 28 15.84 -3.23 11.98
C TYR A 28 17.18 -2.75 12.53
N PHE A 29 17.85 -1.92 11.74
CA PHE A 29 19.18 -1.42 12.05
C PHE A 29 19.28 0.10 11.93
N TYR A 30 20.11 0.68 12.80
CA TYR A 30 20.47 2.10 12.79
C TYR A 30 21.96 2.25 12.48
N ILE A 31 22.27 3.07 11.47
CA ILE A 31 23.64 3.49 11.18
C ILE A 31 23.78 4.92 11.70
N PRO A 32 24.61 5.16 12.72
CA PRO A 32 24.90 6.51 13.18
C PRO A 32 25.81 7.23 12.19
N GLU A 33 25.79 8.56 12.27
CA GLU A 33 26.67 9.41 11.48
C GLU A 33 28.14 9.11 11.83
N GLN A 34 28.93 8.78 10.82
CA GLN A 34 30.33 8.43 11.00
C GLN A 34 31.16 8.84 9.78
N LYS A 35 32.45 9.09 10.01
CA LYS A 35 33.43 9.28 8.93
C LYS A 35 34.13 7.95 8.69
N THR A 36 34.08 7.45 7.47
CA THR A 36 34.89 6.29 7.09
C THR A 36 36.38 6.64 7.11
N TRP A 37 37.23 5.62 7.16
CA TRP A 37 38.69 5.78 7.08
C TRP A 37 39.14 6.61 5.86
N THR A 38 38.40 6.51 4.75
CA THR A 38 38.62 7.28 3.51
C THR A 38 38.17 8.74 3.58
N GLY A 39 37.71 9.22 4.75
CA GLY A 39 37.23 10.59 4.96
C GLY A 39 35.83 10.87 4.44
N ARG A 40 35.14 9.88 3.85
CA ARG A 40 33.76 10.05 3.38
C ARG A 40 32.80 10.16 4.57
N HIS A 41 31.96 11.18 4.54
CA HIS A 41 30.90 11.36 5.53
C HIS A 41 29.72 10.43 5.21
N VAL A 42 29.42 9.52 6.12
CA VAL A 42 28.25 8.64 6.06
C VAL A 42 27.16 9.27 6.93
N ARG A 43 26.07 9.72 6.29
CA ARG A 43 24.90 10.24 6.99
C ARG A 43 24.22 9.14 7.79
N ALA A 44 23.62 9.50 8.91
CA ALA A 44 22.80 8.57 9.66
C ALA A 44 21.66 8.03 8.80
N ARG A 45 21.45 6.71 8.82
CA ARG A 45 20.40 6.04 8.04
C ARG A 45 19.79 4.91 8.85
N ARG A 46 18.52 4.65 8.61
CA ARG A 46 17.75 3.54 9.17
C ARG A 46 17.37 2.62 8.02
N PHE A 47 17.46 1.32 8.22
CA PHE A 47 17.10 0.37 7.18
C PHE A 47 16.63 -0.95 7.79
N VAL A 48 16.00 -1.77 6.94
CA VAL A 48 15.45 -3.07 7.27
C VAL A 48 16.24 -4.15 6.56
N GLU A 49 16.42 -5.27 7.23
CA GLU A 49 16.90 -6.52 6.65
C GLU A 49 15.71 -7.49 6.69
N ALA A 50 15.17 -7.81 5.51
CA ALA A 50 14.01 -8.68 5.39
C ALA A 50 14.38 -10.10 5.86
N PHE A 51 13.45 -10.78 6.51
CA PHE A 51 13.67 -12.16 6.95
C PHE A 51 13.76 -13.14 5.77
N ASN A 52 12.95 -12.90 4.73
CA ASN A 52 12.96 -13.70 3.52
C ASN A 52 13.96 -13.13 2.49
N PRO A 53 14.91 -13.94 1.98
CA PRO A 53 15.95 -13.50 1.05
C PRO A 53 15.45 -13.26 -0.39
N THR A 54 14.17 -13.52 -0.69
CA THR A 54 13.54 -13.09 -1.95
C THR A 54 13.30 -11.59 -1.89
N GLU A 55 14.36 -10.78 -1.98
CA GLU A 55 14.30 -9.30 -2.05
C GLU A 55 13.32 -8.80 -3.12
N SER A 56 13.06 -9.61 -4.15
CA SER A 56 12.12 -9.34 -5.24
C SER A 56 10.64 -9.43 -4.86
N GLU A 57 10.28 -10.00 -3.69
CA GLU A 57 8.89 -10.13 -3.23
C GLU A 57 8.52 -9.06 -2.20
N TYR A 58 9.22 -7.93 -2.20
CA TYR A 58 8.81 -6.80 -1.38
C TYR A 58 7.51 -6.19 -1.92
N LEU A 59 6.38 -6.66 -1.40
CA LEU A 59 5.05 -6.08 -1.65
C LEU A 59 4.86 -4.82 -0.79
N GLU A 60 4.23 -3.80 -1.36
CA GLU A 60 3.84 -2.59 -0.63
C GLU A 60 2.93 -2.97 0.56
N GLY A 61 3.44 -2.81 1.78
CA GLY A 61 2.74 -3.22 3.02
C GLY A 61 3.38 -4.40 3.78
N SER A 62 4.52 -4.93 3.33
CA SER A 62 5.28 -5.97 4.05
C SER A 62 5.91 -5.48 5.36
N ILE A 63 6.13 -4.17 5.51
CA ILE A 63 6.65 -3.56 6.74
C ILE A 63 5.48 -3.00 7.58
N PRO A 64 5.44 -3.29 8.89
CA PRO A 64 4.50 -2.64 9.81
C PRO A 64 4.62 -1.10 9.77
N SER A 65 3.50 -0.41 9.81
CA SER A 65 3.43 1.05 9.62
C SER A 65 4.27 1.86 10.61
N GLU A 66 4.44 1.32 11.81
CA GLU A 66 5.18 1.87 12.94
C GLU A 66 6.68 1.86 12.65
N TRP A 67 7.17 0.74 12.11
CA TRP A 67 8.55 0.58 11.68
C TRP A 67 8.85 1.39 10.42
N ASP A 68 7.91 1.45 9.48
CA ASP A 68 8.02 2.32 8.31
C ASP A 68 8.13 3.81 8.70
N ALA A 69 7.31 4.26 9.67
CA ALA A 69 7.39 5.61 10.21
C ALA A 69 8.74 5.89 10.89
N TRP A 70 9.31 4.91 11.58
CA TRP A 70 10.65 5.03 12.16
C TRP A 70 11.74 5.08 11.09
N ILE A 71 11.74 4.19 10.09
CA ILE A 71 12.73 4.20 8.99
C ILE A 71 12.72 5.54 8.24
N ARG A 72 11.52 6.05 7.94
CA ARG A 72 11.32 7.34 7.26
C ARG A 72 11.69 8.56 8.12
N GLY A 73 12.00 8.37 9.40
CA GLY A 73 12.37 9.47 10.30
C GLY A 73 11.19 10.25 10.87
N ARG A 74 9.94 9.81 10.67
CA ARG A 74 8.76 10.44 11.27
C ARG A 74 8.73 10.25 12.78
N ARG A 75 9.20 9.10 13.27
CA ARG A 75 9.38 8.81 14.70
C ARG A 75 10.86 8.84 15.07
N LYS A 76 11.19 9.34 16.27
CA LYS A 76 12.58 9.33 16.79
C LYS A 76 12.94 7.96 17.34
N ASP A 77 12.08 7.44 18.20
CA ASP A 77 12.26 6.19 18.93
C ASP A 77 11.66 5.01 18.15
N PRO A 78 12.28 3.83 18.23
CA PRO A 78 11.74 2.63 17.60
C PRO A 78 10.45 2.19 18.30
N PRO A 79 9.52 1.56 17.56
CA PRO A 79 8.29 1.07 18.17
C PRO A 79 8.55 -0.12 19.10
N THR A 80 7.70 -0.29 20.10
CA THR A 80 7.79 -1.39 21.08
C THR A 80 6.94 -2.57 20.62
N ILE A 81 7.34 -3.80 20.93
CA ILE A 81 6.61 -5.02 20.53
C ILE A 81 5.15 -5.00 21.03
N GLU A 82 4.93 -4.52 22.26
CA GLU A 82 3.58 -4.37 22.84
C GLU A 82 2.72 -3.36 22.06
N GLU A 83 3.32 -2.27 21.58
CA GLU A 83 2.62 -1.27 20.75
C GLU A 83 2.18 -1.90 19.42
N LEU A 84 3.06 -2.68 18.78
CA LEU A 84 2.73 -3.39 17.54
C LEU A 84 1.54 -4.33 17.75
N LEU A 85 1.57 -5.15 18.80
CA LEU A 85 0.51 -6.12 19.08
C LEU A 85 -0.84 -5.42 19.34
N ASN A 86 -0.84 -4.36 20.15
CA ASN A 86 -2.07 -3.59 20.43
C ASN A 86 -2.64 -2.96 19.15
N ASN A 87 -1.77 -2.45 18.27
CA ASN A 87 -2.20 -1.85 17.00
C ASN A 87 -2.74 -2.90 16.03
N GLU A 88 -2.17 -4.10 15.98
CA GLU A 88 -2.69 -5.23 15.21
C GLU A 88 -4.11 -5.60 15.67
N GLN A 89 -4.31 -5.78 16.97
CA GLN A 89 -5.62 -6.05 17.56
C GLN A 89 -6.62 -4.92 17.27
N TYR A 90 -6.18 -3.66 17.37
CA TYR A 90 -7.02 -2.51 17.05
C TYR A 90 -7.48 -2.52 15.59
N ARG A 91 -6.58 -2.86 14.65
CA ARG A 91 -6.92 -2.98 13.22
C ARG A 91 -7.93 -4.09 12.97
N GLU A 92 -7.80 -5.24 13.65
CA GLU A 92 -8.77 -6.33 13.56
C GLU A 92 -10.14 -5.91 14.08
N GLN A 93 -10.18 -5.24 15.24
CA GLN A 93 -11.44 -4.73 15.80
C GLN A 93 -12.13 -3.72 14.88
N ILE A 94 -11.37 -2.82 14.24
CA ILE A 94 -11.93 -1.89 13.26
C ILE A 94 -12.54 -2.63 12.08
N LYS A 95 -11.88 -3.67 11.55
CA LYS A 95 -12.42 -4.45 10.43
C LYS A 95 -13.74 -5.10 10.79
N ILE A 96 -13.84 -5.71 11.98
CA ILE A 96 -15.08 -6.33 12.47
C ILE A 96 -16.18 -5.28 12.61
N LYS A 97 -15.89 -4.15 13.26
CA LYS A 97 -16.86 -3.05 13.41
C LYS A 97 -17.30 -2.44 12.09
N ALA A 98 -16.40 -2.36 11.11
CA ALA A 98 -16.72 -1.86 9.78
C ALA A 98 -17.68 -2.82 9.04
N GLN A 99 -17.46 -4.12 9.15
CA GLN A 99 -18.37 -5.14 8.60
C GLN A 99 -19.75 -5.07 9.25
N GLU A 100 -19.81 -5.00 10.58
CA GLU A 100 -21.06 -4.87 11.33
C GLU A 100 -21.82 -3.58 10.95
N ALA A 101 -21.11 -2.47 10.77
CA ALA A 101 -21.70 -1.21 10.33
C ALA A 101 -22.25 -1.31 8.89
N GLU A 102 -21.53 -1.97 7.99
CA GLU A 102 -21.95 -2.20 6.61
C GLU A 102 -23.20 -3.10 6.54
N GLU A 103 -23.28 -4.13 7.37
CA GLU A 103 -24.45 -5.01 7.47
C GLU A 103 -25.67 -4.24 7.99
N LYS A 104 -25.51 -3.48 9.07
CA LYS A 104 -26.58 -2.63 9.61
C LYS A 104 -27.07 -1.60 8.60
N ASP A 105 -26.16 -0.97 7.85
CA ASP A 105 -26.50 -0.02 6.80
C ASP A 105 -27.30 -0.68 5.67
N LYS A 106 -26.89 -1.87 5.23
CA LYS A 106 -27.63 -2.66 4.23
C LYS A 106 -29.03 -3.05 4.71
N GLU A 107 -29.18 -3.43 5.98
CA GLU A 107 -30.50 -3.75 6.57
C GLU A 107 -31.41 -2.52 6.63
N LEU A 108 -30.87 -1.36 7.00
CA LEU A 108 -31.62 -0.10 7.01
C LEU A 108 -32.04 0.29 5.59
N GLN A 109 -31.13 0.24 4.62
CA GLN A 109 -31.45 0.49 3.22
C GLN A 109 -32.53 -0.47 2.69
N ALA A 110 -32.51 -1.74 3.10
CA ALA A 110 -33.54 -2.71 2.71
C ALA A 110 -34.93 -2.36 3.29
N LYS A 111 -35.00 -1.92 4.56
CA LYS A 111 -36.25 -1.45 5.18
C LYS A 111 -36.76 -0.16 4.54
N GLU A 112 -35.87 0.77 4.23
CA GLU A 112 -36.22 2.02 3.54
C GLU A 112 -36.75 1.75 2.12
N TYR A 113 -36.21 0.73 1.45
CA TYR A 113 -36.72 0.25 0.18
C TYR A 113 -38.13 -0.34 0.32
N GLU A 114 -38.37 -1.20 1.30
CA GLU A 114 -39.71 -1.75 1.59
C GLU A 114 -40.72 -0.64 1.91
N GLY A 115 -40.29 0.39 2.62
CA GLY A 115 -41.09 1.59 2.93
C GLY A 115 -41.26 2.57 1.76
N GLY A 116 -40.59 2.34 0.61
CA GLY A 116 -40.68 3.21 -0.57
C GLY A 116 -40.04 4.59 -0.41
N LEU A 117 -39.23 4.81 0.63
CA LEU A 117 -38.56 6.09 0.90
C LEU A 117 -37.31 6.29 0.04
N VAL A 118 -36.66 5.19 -0.35
CA VAL A 118 -35.44 5.19 -1.16
C VAL A 118 -35.64 4.32 -2.41
N ALA A 119 -35.32 4.88 -3.58
CA ALA A 119 -35.34 4.13 -4.82
C ALA A 119 -34.21 3.09 -4.82
N LYS A 120 -34.52 1.85 -5.23
CA LYS A 120 -33.49 0.85 -5.53
C LYS A 120 -32.45 1.48 -6.46
N PRO A 121 -31.14 1.32 -6.22
CA PRO A 121 -30.13 1.65 -7.22
C PRO A 121 -30.41 0.75 -8.42
N MET A 122 -31.16 1.29 -9.38
CA MET A 122 -31.45 0.61 -10.62
C MET A 122 -30.09 0.39 -11.27
N GLN A 123 -29.78 -0.84 -11.67
CA GLN A 123 -28.66 -1.07 -12.60
C GLN A 123 -29.01 -0.32 -13.89
N THR A 124 -28.65 0.94 -13.94
CA THR A 124 -28.84 1.77 -15.12
C THR A 124 -27.84 1.25 -16.14
N GLN A 125 -28.29 0.35 -17.00
CA GLN A 125 -27.68 0.21 -18.31
C GLN A 125 -27.87 1.55 -18.98
N VAL A 126 -26.92 2.47 -18.81
CA VAL A 126 -26.86 3.69 -19.60
C VAL A 126 -26.80 3.18 -21.04
N LYS A 127 -27.88 3.34 -21.80
CA LYS A 127 -27.93 3.04 -23.22
C LYS A 127 -27.96 4.37 -23.95
N GLY A 128 -26.89 4.68 -24.67
CA GLY A 128 -26.76 5.92 -25.42
C GLY A 128 -25.30 6.36 -25.60
N HIS A 129 -25.10 7.51 -26.24
CA HIS A 129 -23.78 8.09 -26.52
C HIS A 129 -22.91 8.33 -25.27
N ALA A 130 -23.52 8.46 -24.08
CA ALA A 130 -22.83 8.67 -22.81
C ALA A 130 -22.41 7.37 -22.09
N ALA A 131 -22.76 6.20 -22.63
CA ALA A 131 -22.53 4.90 -22.01
C ALA A 131 -21.17 4.25 -22.34
N ALA A 132 -20.35 4.89 -23.18
CA ALA A 132 -19.21 4.23 -23.77
C ALA A 132 -18.04 4.13 -22.78
N THR A 133 -17.86 2.98 -22.12
CA THR A 133 -16.62 2.61 -21.44
C THR A 133 -15.56 2.19 -22.47
N GLN A 134 -14.97 3.16 -23.18
CA GLN A 134 -13.97 2.91 -24.23
C GLN A 134 -12.55 2.60 -23.70
N PHE A 135 -12.30 2.73 -22.40
CA PHE A 135 -10.96 2.53 -21.86
C PHE A 135 -10.67 1.03 -21.68
N GLY A 136 -9.86 0.45 -22.56
CA GLY A 136 -9.37 -0.94 -22.47
C GLY A 136 -10.12 -1.98 -23.30
N GLN A 137 -11.09 -1.60 -24.14
CA GLN A 137 -11.72 -2.54 -25.08
C GLN A 137 -10.76 -2.87 -26.23
N SER A 138 -10.39 -4.15 -26.34
CA SER A 138 -9.52 -4.68 -27.40
C SER A 138 -10.24 -4.95 -28.72
N GLN A 139 -11.58 -4.94 -28.72
CA GLN A 139 -12.38 -5.25 -29.90
C GLN A 139 -12.76 -3.97 -30.65
N ILE A 140 -12.26 -3.86 -31.87
CA ILE A 140 -12.58 -2.77 -32.80
C ILE A 140 -13.97 -3.04 -33.37
N SER A 141 -14.91 -2.12 -33.13
CA SER A 141 -16.27 -2.16 -33.66
C SER A 141 -16.31 -1.94 -35.18
N GLU A 142 -17.20 -2.63 -35.89
CA GLU A 142 -17.49 -2.37 -37.31
C GLU A 142 -18.27 -1.06 -37.52
N GLU A 143 -19.08 -0.68 -36.52
CA GLU A 143 -19.87 0.55 -36.56
C GLU A 143 -19.03 1.76 -36.10
N PRO A 144 -19.12 2.91 -36.79
CA PRO A 144 -18.42 4.13 -36.38
C PRO A 144 -19.02 4.68 -35.08
N MET A 145 -18.16 5.14 -34.16
CA MET A 145 -18.58 5.74 -32.91
C MET A 145 -18.11 7.19 -32.81
N SER A 146 -19.01 8.10 -32.45
CA SER A 146 -18.68 9.51 -32.17
C SER A 146 -18.96 9.81 -30.69
N THR A 147 -17.91 10.11 -29.93
CA THR A 147 -18.01 10.53 -28.52
C THR A 147 -17.55 11.97 -28.40
N ALA A 148 -18.48 12.91 -28.18
CA ALA A 148 -18.26 14.36 -27.99
C ALA A 148 -17.18 14.98 -28.89
N ASN A 149 -15.90 14.86 -28.54
CA ASN A 149 -14.75 15.44 -29.25
C ASN A 149 -13.85 14.41 -29.97
N LYS A 150 -14.18 13.12 -29.98
CA LYS A 150 -13.43 12.05 -30.65
C LYS A 150 -14.34 11.18 -31.50
N PHE A 151 -14.07 11.20 -32.81
CA PHE A 151 -14.65 10.27 -33.78
C PHE A 151 -13.72 9.07 -33.93
N GLN A 152 -14.24 7.86 -33.73
CA GLN A 152 -13.55 6.60 -34.02
C GLN A 152 -14.21 5.95 -35.24
N PRO A 153 -13.51 5.86 -36.39
CA PRO A 153 -14.04 5.17 -37.55
C PRO A 153 -14.17 3.67 -37.27
N GLY A 154 -15.25 3.05 -37.74
CA GLY A 154 -15.43 1.61 -37.68
C GLY A 154 -14.47 0.88 -38.62
N SER A 155 -14.03 -0.31 -38.25
CA SER A 155 -13.16 -1.14 -39.10
C SER A 155 -14.02 -2.01 -40.02
N TRP A 156 -13.80 -1.91 -41.33
CA TRP A 156 -14.49 -2.75 -42.30
C TRP A 156 -13.98 -4.21 -42.21
N ALA A 157 -14.89 -5.16 -42.05
CA ALA A 157 -14.59 -6.59 -42.11
C ALA A 157 -15.31 -7.26 -43.30
N PRO A 158 -14.61 -8.05 -44.14
CA PRO A 158 -15.23 -8.74 -45.26
C PRO A 158 -16.15 -9.88 -44.78
N ARG A 159 -17.31 -10.04 -45.43
CA ARG A 159 -18.23 -11.16 -45.15
C ARG A 159 -17.52 -12.49 -45.42
N LYS A 160 -17.42 -13.36 -44.42
CA LYS A 160 -16.92 -14.72 -44.61
C LYS A 160 -17.95 -15.52 -45.40
N LYS A 161 -17.50 -16.18 -46.48
CA LYS A 161 -18.31 -17.10 -47.30
C LYS A 161 -18.58 -18.41 -46.57
#